data_AF-Q1AXE6-F1
#
_entry.id   AF-Q1AXE6-F1
#
_cell.length_a   1.000
_cell.length_b   1.000
_cell.length_c   1.000
_cell.angle_alpha   90.00
_cell.angle_beta   90.00
_cell.angle_gamma   90.00
#
_symmetry.space_group_name_H-M   'P 1'
#
loop_
_entity.id
_entity.type
_entity.pdbx_description
1 polymer ?
#
loop_
_entity_poly.entity_id
_entity_poly.type
_entity_poly.pdbx_seq_one_letter_code
_entity_poly.pdbx_strand_id
1 'polypeptide(L)'
;MEDARRTLFFPEEPAALRSRVRRLMEDCPEEGQRAVRDASFLAEPLWERWAGRLEAAGMDYERFLEISRGYAEEIRLWVMGERPWDHCVAGLAGRVWRRLPERAPVAGGSL
;
A
#
# COMPACT_ATOMS: atom_id res chain seq x y z
N MET A 1 -21.47 -16.06 1.86
CA MET A 1 -20.07 -16.31 2.30
C MET A 1 -19.10 -15.64 1.33
N GLU A 2 -19.19 -14.31 1.19
CA GLU A 2 -18.57 -13.57 0.09
C GLU A 2 -17.88 -12.29 0.58
N ASP A 3 -17.22 -12.33 1.73
CA ASP A 3 -16.50 -11.15 2.26
C ASP A 3 -15.12 -11.48 2.84
N ALA A 4 -14.91 -12.70 3.35
CA ALA A 4 -13.63 -13.11 3.92
C ALA A 4 -12.46 -13.17 2.91
N ARG A 5 -12.74 -13.19 1.61
CA ARG A 5 -11.71 -13.17 0.55
C ARG A 5 -11.20 -11.77 0.23
N ARG A 6 -11.85 -10.72 0.74
CA ARG A 6 -11.51 -9.31 0.45
C ARG A 6 -10.76 -8.61 1.59
N THR A 7 -10.22 -9.36 2.54
CA THR A 7 -9.45 -8.77 3.63
C THR A 7 -7.96 -8.93 3.34
N LEU A 8 -7.29 -7.79 3.11
CA LEU A 8 -5.83 -7.75 3.16
C LEU A 8 -5.43 -7.87 4.63
N PHE A 9 -4.51 -8.78 4.94
CA PHE A 9 -3.99 -8.91 6.29
C PHE A 9 -3.25 -7.62 6.65
N PHE A 10 -3.57 -7.04 7.81
CA PHE A 10 -2.87 -5.86 8.33
C PHE A 10 -1.59 -6.34 9.03
N PRO A 11 -0.40 -6.11 8.45
CA PRO A 11 0.83 -6.48 9.12
C PRO A 11 1.06 -5.59 10.34
N GLU A 12 1.88 -6.06 11.28
CA GLU A 12 2.37 -5.24 12.39
C GLU A 12 3.05 -3.97 11.87
N GLU A 13 3.02 -2.91 12.68
CA GLU A 13 3.64 -1.65 12.29
C GLU A 13 5.14 -1.86 12.04
N PRO A 14 5.66 -1.44 10.87
CA PRO A 14 7.09 -1.50 10.59
C PRO A 14 7.81 -0.31 11.27
N ALA A 15 7.85 -0.33 12.61
CA ALA A 15 8.31 0.80 13.43
C ALA A 15 9.76 1.23 13.09
N ALA A 16 10.64 0.28 12.79
CA ALA A 16 12.01 0.58 12.39
C ALA A 16 12.08 1.37 11.06
N LEU A 17 11.24 1.02 10.07
CA LEU A 17 11.12 1.76 8.81
C LEU A 17 10.58 3.17 9.06
N ARG A 18 9.54 3.28 9.90
CA ARG A 18 8.98 4.58 10.31
C ARG A 18 10.04 5.49 10.90
N SER A 19 10.80 5.00 11.88
CA SER A 19 11.87 5.76 12.54
C SER A 19 12.97 6.16 11.56
N ARG A 20 13.35 5.29 10.62
CA ARG A 20 14.36 5.60 9.60
C ARG A 20 13.91 6.73 8.69
N VAL A 21 12.68 6.68 8.16
CA VAL A 21 12.16 7.71 7.25
C VAL A 21 11.90 9.02 7.99
N ARG A 22 11.43 8.96 9.24
CA ARG A 22 11.28 10.15 10.09
C ARG A 22 12.62 10.86 10.29
N ARG A 23 13.66 10.12 10.66
CA ARG A 23 15.01 10.68 10.77
C ARG A 23 15.46 11.31 9.45
N LEU A 24 15.23 10.65 8.32
CA LEU A 24 15.55 11.23 7.01
C LEU A 24 14.79 12.55 6.74
N MET A 25 13.53 12.65 7.15
CA MET A 25 12.76 13.90 7.04
C MET A 25 13.28 15.01 7.96
N GLU A 26 13.89 14.66 9.10
CA GLU A 26 14.48 15.61 10.05
C GLU A 26 15.87 16.06 9.60
N ASP A 27 16.71 15.13 9.14
CA ASP A 27 18.10 15.39 8.73
C ASP A 27 18.18 16.03 7.33
N CYS A 28 17.38 15.52 6.37
CA CYS A 28 17.37 15.93 4.96
C CYS A 28 15.92 16.02 4.44
N PRO A 29 15.19 17.12 4.73
CA PRO A 29 13.76 17.23 4.43
C PRO A 29 13.39 16.93 2.97
N GLU A 30 14.19 17.36 2.00
CA GLU A 30 13.94 17.13 0.58
C GLU A 30 14.01 15.65 0.21
N GLU A 31 15.00 14.92 0.77
CA GLU A 31 15.17 13.49 0.56
C GLU A 31 14.08 12.69 1.27
N GLY A 32 13.73 13.08 2.50
CA GLY A 32 12.62 12.48 3.24
C GLY A 32 11.29 12.64 2.51
N GLN A 33 11.00 13.84 1.99
CA GLN A 33 9.82 14.10 1.17
C GLN A 33 9.85 13.31 -0.15
N ARG A 34 11.03 13.11 -0.76
CA ARG A 34 11.16 12.28 -1.95
C ARG A 34 10.87 10.81 -1.64
N ALA A 35 11.39 10.28 -0.53
CA ALA A 35 11.13 8.91 -0.09
C ALA A 35 9.65 8.66 0.20
N VAL A 36 8.98 9.59 0.88
CA VAL A 36 7.53 9.50 1.14
C VAL A 36 6.71 9.54 -0.14
N ARG A 37 7.06 10.42 -1.09
CA ARG A 37 6.39 10.50 -2.40
C ARG A 37 6.61 9.28 -3.27
N ASP A 38 7.81 8.69 -3.22
CA ASP A 38 8.12 7.46 -3.93
C ASP A 38 7.39 6.24 -3.33
N ALA A 39 7.14 6.27 -2.02
CA ALA A 39 6.38 5.28 -1.25
C ALA A 39 6.95 3.84 -1.24
N SER A 40 8.01 3.55 -2.00
CA SER A 40 8.58 2.20 -2.15
C SER A 40 8.96 1.55 -0.82
N PHE A 41 9.53 2.33 0.12
CA PHE A 41 9.92 1.82 1.44
C PHE A 41 8.76 1.20 2.25
N LEU A 42 7.53 1.63 1.97
CA LEU A 42 6.31 1.10 2.57
C LEU A 42 5.62 0.10 1.64
N ALA A 43 5.61 0.39 0.33
CA ALA A 43 4.96 -0.44 -0.67
C ALA A 43 5.60 -1.84 -0.76
N GLU A 44 6.92 -1.94 -0.80
CA GLU A 44 7.65 -3.22 -0.90
C GLU A 44 7.23 -4.23 0.19
N PRO A 45 7.35 -3.94 1.50
CA PRO A 45 6.97 -4.90 2.54
C PRO A 45 5.46 -5.20 2.58
N LEU A 46 4.60 -4.25 2.19
CA LEU A 46 3.17 -4.50 2.08
C LEU A 46 2.85 -5.41 0.89
N TRP A 47 3.53 -5.20 -0.24
CA TRP A 47 3.41 -6.03 -1.41
C TRP A 47 3.78 -7.47 -1.11
N GLU A 48 4.90 -7.73 -0.42
CA GLU A 48 5.28 -9.09 -0.02
C GLU A 48 4.16 -9.84 0.73
N ARG A 49 3.33 -9.13 1.50
CA ARG A 49 2.20 -9.71 2.25
C ARG A 49 0.92 -9.80 1.43
N TRP A 50 0.74 -8.94 0.45
CA TRP A 50 -0.53 -8.77 -0.27
C TRP A 50 -0.50 -9.34 -1.69
N ALA A 51 0.68 -9.52 -2.28
CA ALA A 51 0.91 -9.90 -3.68
C ALA A 51 0.02 -11.06 -4.11
N GLY A 52 0.06 -12.19 -3.41
CA GLY A 52 -0.73 -13.36 -3.81
C GLY A 52 -2.24 -13.12 -3.91
N ARG A 53 -2.82 -12.18 -3.13
CA ARG A 53 -4.24 -11.79 -3.27
C ARG A 53 -4.45 -10.74 -4.35
N LEU A 54 -3.54 -9.77 -4.45
CA LEU A 54 -3.62 -8.67 -5.41
C LEU A 54 -3.39 -9.16 -6.84
N GLU A 55 -2.38 -9.99 -7.06
CA GLU A 55 -2.06 -10.64 -8.34
C GLU A 55 -3.22 -11.52 -8.79
N ALA A 56 -3.78 -12.35 -7.90
CA ALA A 56 -4.97 -13.16 -8.19
C ALA A 56 -6.21 -12.32 -8.54
N ALA A 57 -6.23 -11.06 -8.12
CA ALA A 57 -7.27 -10.08 -8.45
C ALA A 57 -6.89 -9.15 -9.61
N GLY A 58 -5.80 -9.41 -10.32
CA GLY A 58 -5.37 -8.68 -11.52
C GLY A 58 -4.63 -7.37 -11.23
N MET A 59 -4.06 -7.21 -10.03
CA MET A 59 -3.20 -6.09 -9.69
C MET A 59 -1.74 -6.53 -9.66
N ASP A 60 -0.89 -5.81 -10.38
CA ASP A 60 0.57 -5.98 -10.32
C ASP A 60 1.22 -4.98 -9.36
N TYR A 61 2.52 -5.14 -9.15
CA TYR A 61 3.30 -4.30 -8.25
C TYR A 61 3.39 -2.84 -8.72
N GLU A 62 3.57 -2.61 -10.02
CA GLU A 62 3.65 -1.24 -10.56
C GLU A 62 2.38 -0.47 -10.26
N ARG A 63 1.22 -1.06 -10.52
CA ARG A 63 -0.06 -0.43 -10.23
C ARG A 63 -0.27 -0.23 -8.74
N PHE A 64 0.12 -1.19 -7.92
CA PHE A 64 0.08 -1.04 -6.47
C PHE A 64 0.97 0.10 -5.96
N LEU A 65 2.18 0.25 -6.53
CA LEU A 65 3.11 1.32 -6.22
C LEU A 65 2.56 2.69 -6.63
N GLU A 66 1.94 2.80 -7.82
CA GLU A 66 1.26 4.03 -8.23
C GLU A 66 0.15 4.45 -7.25
N ILE A 67 -0.63 3.49 -6.76
CA ILE A 67 -1.67 3.75 -5.75
C ILE A 67 -1.04 4.24 -4.45
N SER A 68 0.09 3.64 -4.04
CA SER A 68 0.83 4.00 -2.84
C SER A 68 1.44 5.41 -2.95
N ARG A 69 2.00 5.77 -4.11
CA ARG A 69 2.50 7.13 -4.42
C ARG A 69 1.38 8.18 -4.33
N GLY A 70 0.20 7.85 -4.86
CA GLY A 70 -1.00 8.69 -4.71
C GLY A 70 -1.55 8.79 -3.28
N TYR A 71 -0.97 8.06 -2.33
CA TYR A 71 -1.32 8.05 -0.90
C TYR A 71 -0.23 8.69 -0.02
N ALA A 72 0.76 9.36 -0.63
CA ALA A 72 1.95 9.90 0.03
C ALA A 72 1.66 10.79 1.25
N GLU A 73 0.64 11.65 1.21
CA GLU A 73 0.34 12.54 2.35
C GLU A 73 -0.05 11.75 3.61
N GLU A 74 -0.75 10.65 3.44
CA GLU A 74 -1.23 9.84 4.56
C GLU A 74 -0.10 8.96 5.11
N ILE A 75 0.82 8.54 4.23
CA ILE A 75 2.10 7.94 4.60
C ILE A 75 2.94 8.94 5.40
N ARG A 76 2.99 10.21 4.99
CA ARG A 76 3.69 11.29 5.71
C ARG A 76 3.14 11.43 7.13
N LEU A 77 1.82 11.53 7.28
CA LEU A 77 1.17 11.65 8.59
C LEU A 77 1.52 10.46 9.49
N TRP A 78 1.56 9.23 8.95
CA TRP A 78 2.00 8.07 9.74
C TRP A 78 3.48 8.17 10.13
N VAL A 79 4.37 8.52 9.20
CA VAL A 79 5.80 8.71 9.48
C VAL A 79 6.02 9.71 10.61
N MET A 80 5.31 10.84 10.58
CA MET A 80 5.41 11.90 11.59
C MET A 80 4.71 11.56 12.93
N GLY A 81 3.95 10.46 12.98
CA GLY A 81 3.18 10.05 14.15
C GLY A 81 1.86 10.80 14.34
N GLU A 82 1.40 11.51 13.30
CA GLU A 82 0.11 12.22 13.25
C GLU A 82 -1.05 11.26 12.89
N ARG A 83 -0.74 10.09 12.31
CA ARG A 83 -1.71 9.05 11.94
C ARG A 83 -1.30 7.68 12.50
N PRO A 84 -2.20 6.94 13.18
CA PRO A 84 -1.95 5.57 13.60
C PRO A 84 -1.70 4.63 12.42
N TRP A 85 -0.84 3.63 12.62
CA TRP A 85 -0.54 2.62 11.60
C TRP A 85 -1.80 1.94 11.04
N ASP A 86 -2.70 1.47 11.91
CA ASP A 86 -3.94 0.79 11.50
C ASP A 86 -4.80 1.64 10.57
N HIS A 87 -4.87 2.96 10.81
CA HIS A 87 -5.61 3.88 9.95
C HIS A 87 -4.91 4.12 8.62
N CYS A 88 -3.57 4.16 8.60
CA CYS A 88 -2.78 4.29 7.39
C CYS A 88 -2.93 3.04 6.51
N VAL A 89 -2.69 1.87 7.06
CA VAL A 89 -2.74 0.61 6.30
C VAL A 89 -4.15 0.26 5.84
N ALA A 90 -5.18 0.51 6.66
CA ALA A 90 -6.57 0.32 6.24
C ALA A 90 -6.97 1.29 5.11
N GLY A 91 -6.50 2.54 5.17
CA GLY A 91 -6.75 3.53 4.14
C GLY A 91 -6.12 3.16 2.80
N LEU A 92 -4.88 2.66 2.81
CA LEU A 92 -4.21 2.15 1.61
C LEU A 92 -4.90 0.90 1.06
N ALA A 93 -5.20 -0.08 1.92
CA ALA A 93 -5.91 -1.29 1.56
C ALA A 93 -7.24 -0.98 0.85
N GLY A 94 -8.04 -0.06 1.39
CA GLY A 94 -9.30 0.36 0.76
C GLY A 94 -9.11 1.02 -0.60
N ARG A 95 -8.05 1.80 -0.80
CA ARG A 95 -7.74 2.42 -2.10
C ARG A 95 -7.32 1.40 -3.14
N VAL A 96 -6.58 0.38 -2.71
CA VAL A 96 -6.18 -0.78 -3.51
C VAL A 96 -7.42 -1.56 -3.94
N TRP A 97 -8.29 -1.94 -3.02
CA TRP A 97 -9.53 -2.68 -3.33
C TRP A 97 -10.44 -1.98 -4.34
N ARG A 98 -10.62 -0.65 -4.19
CA ARG A 98 -11.45 0.14 -5.13
C ARG A 98 -10.84 0.28 -6.53
N ARG A 99 -9.58 -0.08 -6.71
CA ARG A 99 -8.83 0.05 -7.97
C ARG A 99 -8.44 -1.30 -8.56
N LEU A 100 -8.89 -2.40 -7.97
CA LEU A 100 -8.81 -3.68 -8.63
C LEU A 100 -9.59 -3.60 -9.95
N PRO A 101 -9.07 -4.22 -11.02
CA PRO A 101 -9.83 -4.32 -12.23
C PRO A 101 -11.18 -4.99 -11.93
N GLU A 102 -12.26 -4.46 -12.51
CA GLU A 102 -13.49 -5.22 -12.59
C GLU A 102 -13.12 -6.53 -13.28
N ARG A 103 -13.38 -7.67 -12.60
CA ARG A 103 -13.07 -9.01 -13.11
C ARG A 103 -13.33 -9.04 -14.61
N ALA A 104 -12.26 -9.13 -15.41
CA ALA A 104 -12.44 -9.37 -16.83
C ALA A 104 -13.28 -10.66 -16.94
N PRO A 105 -14.40 -10.66 -17.67
CA PRO A 105 -15.14 -11.88 -17.89
C PRO A 105 -14.14 -12.88 -18.48
N VAL A 106 -14.08 -14.07 -17.89
CA VAL A 106 -13.35 -15.19 -18.47
C VAL A 106 -13.89 -15.37 -19.88
N ALA A 107 -13.14 -14.94 -20.88
CA ALA A 107 -13.39 -15.27 -22.27
C ALA A 107 -13.11 -16.77 -22.40
N GLY A 108 -14.13 -17.58 -22.10
CA GLY A 108 -13.99 -19.01 -21.86
C GLY A 108 -15.28 -19.75 -22.17
N GLY A 109 -15.50 -19.97 -23.47
CA GLY A 109 -16.07 -21.22 -23.96
C GLY A 109 -17.58 -21.22 -24.18
N SER A 110 -17.99 -20.98 -25.42
CA SER A 110 -18.97 -21.86 -26.06
C SER A 110 -18.41 -22.28 -27.40
N LEU A 111 -18.40 -23.61 -27.56
CA LEU A 111 -18.05 -24.40 -28.73
C LEU A 111 -18.86 -24.00 -29.97
#